data_AF-A0A9Q3BHB8-F1
#
_entry.id   AF-A0A9Q3BHB8-F1
#
_cell.length_a   1.000
_cell.length_b   1.000
_cell.length_c   1.000
_cell.angle_alpha   90.00
_cell.angle_beta   90.00
_cell.angle_gamma   90.00
#
_symmetry.space_group_name_H-M   'P 1'
#
loop_
_entity.id
_entity.type
_entity.pdbx_description
1 polymer ?
#
loop_
_entity_poly.entity_id
_entity_poly.type
_entity_poly.pdbx_seq_one_letter_code
_entity_poly.pdbx_strand_id
1 'polypeptide(L)'
;MEYKDYEGYTHDWVILLPAVQLGYNRRQHSTTGKSPSLVEKGWNPLLPVDNLKKNLLTIHPTAKEFHNMWKRACDMDATCIPEVKEYKKQKWGKSHMEPDFKEGDQVLVSTLSFNNLK
;
A
#
# COMPACT_ATOMS: atom_id res chain seq x y z
N MET A 1 16.85 3.25 -8.74
CA MET A 1 15.55 3.90 -9.05
C MET A 1 15.36 5.00 -8.04
N GLU A 2 15.51 6.24 -8.46
CA GLU A 2 15.41 7.43 -7.62
C GLU A 2 13.96 7.91 -7.60
N TYR A 3 13.30 7.89 -6.45
CA TYR A 3 11.97 8.46 -6.29
C TYR A 3 12.12 9.94 -5.90
N LYS A 4 11.60 10.84 -6.75
CA LYS A 4 11.53 12.27 -6.45
C LYS A 4 10.14 12.59 -5.93
N ASP A 5 10.06 13.21 -4.76
CA ASP A 5 8.81 13.76 -4.26
C ASP A 5 8.43 15.06 -4.98
N TYR A 6 7.29 15.66 -4.60
CA TYR A 6 6.80 16.91 -5.19
C TYR A 6 7.73 18.11 -4.89
N GLU A 7 8.60 18.02 -3.89
CA GLU A 7 9.55 19.05 -3.48
C GLU A 7 10.95 18.87 -4.13
N GLY A 8 11.16 17.82 -4.92
CA GLY A 8 12.40 17.57 -5.66
C GLY A 8 13.47 16.81 -4.86
N TYR A 9 13.18 16.35 -3.65
CA TYR A 9 14.08 15.52 -2.87
C TYR A 9 14.07 14.08 -3.39
N THR A 10 15.27 13.61 -3.73
CA THR A 10 15.50 12.23 -4.15
C THR A 10 15.60 11.36 -2.91
N HIS A 11 14.55 10.60 -2.64
CA HIS A 11 14.54 9.65 -1.54
C HIS A 11 15.03 8.30 -2.05
N ASP A 12 16.12 7.79 -1.46
CA ASP A 12 16.53 6.41 -1.71
C ASP A 12 15.47 5.47 -1.13
N TRP A 13 14.84 4.70 -2.03
CA TRP A 13 13.80 3.74 -1.66
C TRP A 13 14.30 2.72 -0.64
N VAL A 14 15.60 2.41 -0.63
CA VAL A 14 16.21 1.49 0.35
C VAL A 14 16.09 2.04 1.77
N ILE A 15 16.28 3.35 1.96
CA ILE A 15 16.13 4.02 3.27
C ILE A 15 14.67 4.00 3.72
N LEU A 16 13.73 4.04 2.78
CA LEU A 16 12.30 4.03 3.07
C LEU A 16 11.73 2.62 3.32
N LEU A 17 12.45 1.55 2.95
CA LEU A 17 11.97 0.17 3.08
C LEU A 17 11.48 -0.18 4.50
N PRO A 18 12.21 0.14 5.59
CA PRO A 18 11.72 -0.17 6.93
C PRO A 18 10.42 0.55 7.27
N ALA A 19 10.28 1.82 6.85
CA ALA A 19 9.07 2.60 7.08
C ALA A 19 7.88 2.03 6.29
N VAL A 20 8.09 1.64 5.03
CA VAL A 20 7.06 1.00 4.19
C VAL A 20 6.64 -0.36 4.76
N GLN A 21 7.59 -1.19 5.17
CA GLN A 21 7.33 -2.48 5.78
C GLN A 21 6.49 -2.30 7.06
N LEU A 22 6.84 -1.33 7.90
CA LEU A 22 6.09 -1.02 9.12
C LEU A 22 4.68 -0.54 8.81
N GLY A 23 4.52 0.36 7.82
CA GLY A 23 3.21 0.82 7.37
C GLY A 23 2.32 -0.31 6.85
N TYR A 24 2.86 -1.17 5.98
CA TYR A 24 2.15 -2.34 5.45
C TYR A 24 1.71 -3.30 6.56
N ASN A 25 2.62 -3.64 7.48
CA ASN A 25 2.36 -4.60 8.54
C ASN A 25 1.33 -4.14 9.58
N ARG A 26 1.12 -2.83 9.71
CA ARG A 26 0.13 -2.23 10.62
C ARG A 26 -1.22 -1.97 9.96
N ARG A 27 -1.28 -1.85 8.63
CA ARG A 27 -2.54 -1.56 7.93
C ARG A 27 -3.45 -2.78 7.91
N GLN A 28 -4.74 -2.57 8.18
CA GLN A 28 -5.74 -3.63 8.04
C GLN A 28 -5.94 -3.99 6.58
N HIS A 29 -5.92 -5.28 6.28
CA HIS A 29 -6.18 -5.76 4.93
C HIS A 29 -7.70 -5.87 4.69
N SER A 30 -8.17 -5.45 3.51
CA SER A 30 -9.62 -5.39 3.21
C SER A 30 -10.31 -6.75 3.28
N THR A 31 -9.61 -7.83 2.96
CA THR A 31 -10.19 -9.19 2.94
C THR A 31 -10.32 -9.80 4.33
N THR A 32 -9.35 -9.57 5.22
CA THR A 32 -9.28 -10.24 6.53
C THR A 32 -9.72 -9.34 7.69
N GLY A 33 -9.81 -8.03 7.46
CA GLY A 33 -10.07 -7.03 8.51
C GLY A 33 -8.97 -6.91 9.56
N LYS A 34 -7.87 -7.67 9.43
CA LYS A 34 -6.75 -7.71 10.37
C LYS A 34 -5.48 -7.21 9.69
N SER A 35 -4.59 -6.62 10.48
CA SER A 35 -3.25 -6.23 10.00
C SER A 35 -2.34 -7.46 9.93
N PRO A 36 -1.36 -7.51 8.99
CA PRO A 36 -0.44 -8.63 8.88
C PRO A 36 0.30 -8.93 10.18
N SER A 37 0.78 -7.92 10.90
CA SER A 37 1.48 -8.13 12.18
C SER A 37 0.58 -8.68 13.28
N LEU A 38 -0.71 -8.32 13.29
CA LEU A 38 -1.67 -8.92 14.22
C LEU A 38 -1.92 -10.39 13.90
N VAL A 39 -1.96 -10.77 12.61
CA VAL A 39 -2.15 -12.16 12.19
C VAL A 39 -0.91 -13.01 12.46
N GLU A 40 0.28 -12.47 12.16
CA GLU A 40 1.56 -13.17 12.31
C GLU A 40 2.01 -13.27 13.77
N LYS A 41 1.94 -12.15 14.52
CA LYS A 41 2.58 -12.00 15.83
C LYS A 41 1.57 -11.86 16.97
N GLY A 42 0.30 -11.61 16.67
CA GLY A 42 -0.73 -11.35 17.67
C GLY A 42 -0.73 -9.92 18.22
N TRP A 43 0.16 -9.03 17.77
CA TRP A 43 0.22 -7.64 18.21
C TRP A 43 0.74 -6.71 17.12
N ASN A 44 0.34 -5.44 17.19
CA ASN A 44 0.84 -4.39 16.29
C ASN A 44 1.95 -3.60 16.98
N PRO A 45 3.07 -3.30 16.29
CA PRO A 45 4.09 -2.42 16.83
C PRO A 45 3.54 -1.02 17.12
N LEU A 46 3.96 -0.44 18.24
CA LEU A 46 3.59 0.91 18.65
C LEU A 46 4.45 1.93 17.92
N LEU A 47 3.81 2.96 17.38
CA LEU A 47 4.48 4.15 16.85
C LEU A 47 4.50 5.27 17.89
N PRO A 48 5.42 6.24 17.77
CA PRO A 48 5.43 7.44 18.62
C PRO A 48 4.08 8.16 18.67
N VAL A 49 3.33 8.15 17.55
CA VAL A 49 2.00 8.75 17.46
C VAL A 49 0.93 8.05 18.30
N ASP A 50 1.09 6.75 18.57
CA ASP A 50 0.14 5.99 19.38
C ASP A 50 0.29 6.29 20.88
N ASN A 51 1.49 6.72 21.30
CA ASN A 51 1.81 7.02 22.68
C ASN A 51 1.48 8.47 23.09
N LEU A 52 1.07 9.31 22.15
CA LEU A 52 0.61 10.68 22.43
C LEU A 52 -0.74 10.62 23.14
N LYS A 53 -0.72 10.67 24.48
CA LYS A 53 -1.95 10.73 25.29
C LYS A 53 -2.70 12.03 24.99
N LYS A 54 -4.00 11.91 24.67
CA LYS A 54 -4.90 13.04 24.41
C LYS A 54 -5.02 14.03 25.59
N ASN A 55 -4.67 13.60 26.80
CA ASN A 55 -4.86 14.35 28.05
C ASN A 55 -3.57 15.00 28.59
N LEU A 56 -2.52 15.13 27.78
CA LEU A 56 -1.30 15.83 28.21
C LEU A 56 -1.53 17.35 28.16
N LEU A 57 -1.46 18.00 29.32
CA LEU A 57 -1.54 19.47 29.46
C LEU A 57 -0.39 20.18 28.75
N THR A 58 0.74 19.50 28.54
CA THR A 58 1.91 20.04 27.86
C THR A 58 2.53 18.97 26.99
N ILE A 59 2.50 19.21 25.68
CA ILE A 59 3.17 18.38 24.67
C ILE A 59 4.33 19.20 24.12
N HIS A 60 5.52 18.59 24.04
CA HIS A 60 6.69 19.25 23.46
C HIS A 60 6.39 19.68 22.00
N PRO A 61 6.79 20.89 21.55
CA PRO A 61 6.47 21.41 20.22
C PRO A 61 6.84 20.44 19.10
N THR A 62 8.03 19.82 19.15
CA THR A 62 8.48 18.84 18.16
C THR A 62 7.56 17.61 18.07
N ALA A 63 7.06 17.10 19.20
CA ALA A 63 6.15 15.96 19.20
C ALA A 63 4.79 16.33 18.59
N LYS A 64 4.32 17.57 18.83
CA LYS A 64 3.11 18.12 18.22
C LYS A 64 3.26 18.30 16.71
N GLU A 65 4.40 18.83 16.26
CA GLU A 65 4.71 18.99 14.84
C GLU A 65 4.76 17.63 14.12
N PHE A 66 5.45 16.65 14.70
CA PHE A 66 5.50 15.30 14.17
C PHE A 66 4.11 14.66 14.06
N HIS A 67 3.27 14.82 15.09
CA HIS A 67 1.89 14.35 15.05
C HIS A 67 1.09 14.99 13.91
N ASN A 68 1.21 16.31 13.71
CA ASN A 68 0.52 17.01 12.64
C ASN A 68 1.00 16.57 11.27
N MET A 69 2.31 16.39 11.09
CA MET A 69 2.90 15.85 9.87
C MET A 69 2.35 14.45 9.57
N TRP A 70 2.36 13.57 10.57
CA TRP A 70 1.84 12.21 10.46
C TRP A 70 0.36 12.20 10.07
N LYS A 71 -0.45 13.05 10.72
CA LYS A 71 -1.88 13.16 10.42
C LYS A 71 -2.14 13.58 8.97
N ARG A 72 -1.43 14.61 8.48
CA ARG A 72 -1.52 15.03 7.07
C ARG A 72 -1.16 13.89 6.12
N ALA A 73 -0.11 13.13 6.42
CA ALA A 73 0.28 11.99 5.60
C ALA A 73 -0.83 10.91 5.55
N CYS A 74 -1.48 10.60 6.69
CA CYS A 74 -2.62 9.69 6.72
C CYS A 74 -3.83 10.22 5.95
N ASP A 75 -4.11 11.52 6.04
CA ASP A 75 -5.22 12.15 5.32
C ASP A 75 -4.99 12.11 3.79
N MET A 76 -3.75 12.38 3.34
CA MET A 76 -3.37 12.26 1.92
C MET A 76 -3.42 10.81 1.43
N ASP A 77 -2.95 9.87 2.24
CA ASP A 77 -3.00 8.44 1.93
C ASP A 77 -4.44 7.94 1.71
N ALA A 78 -5.38 8.44 2.53
CA ALA A 78 -6.80 8.10 2.43
C ALA A 78 -7.44 8.56 1.11
N THR A 79 -6.94 9.61 0.47
CA THR A 79 -7.47 10.11 -0.82
C THR A 79 -6.69 9.59 -2.03
N CYS A 80 -5.35 9.61 -1.98
CA CYS A 80 -4.52 9.23 -3.13
C CYS A 80 -4.56 7.73 -3.44
N ILE A 81 -4.59 6.85 -2.42
CA ILE A 81 -4.64 5.41 -2.65
C ILE A 81 -5.89 4.95 -3.41
N PRO A 82 -7.12 5.32 -3.01
CA PRO A 82 -8.30 4.88 -3.75
C PRO A 82 -8.32 5.42 -5.18
N GLU A 83 -7.89 6.65 -5.40
CA GLU A 83 -7.76 7.23 -6.75
C GLU A 83 -6.79 6.42 -7.63
N VAL A 84 -5.59 6.12 -7.11
CA VAL A 84 -4.60 5.31 -7.84
C VAL A 84 -5.10 3.89 -8.08
N LYS A 85 -5.78 3.29 -7.10
CA LYS A 85 -6.37 1.95 -7.23
C LYS A 85 -7.41 1.92 -8.35
N GLU A 86 -8.31 2.89 -8.38
CA GLU A 86 -9.36 2.99 -9.38
C GLU A 86 -8.78 3.28 -10.77
N TYR A 87 -7.83 4.21 -10.87
CA TYR A 87 -7.11 4.48 -12.12
C TYR A 87 -6.45 3.22 -12.68
N LYS A 88 -5.72 2.46 -11.85
CA LYS A 88 -5.08 1.21 -12.27
C LYS A 88 -6.10 0.16 -12.70
N LYS A 89 -7.21 0.02 -11.97
CA LYS A 89 -8.31 -0.88 -12.33
C LYS A 89 -8.90 -0.55 -13.70
N GLN A 90 -9.20 0.72 -13.95
CA GLN A 90 -9.75 1.18 -15.24
C GLN A 90 -8.76 0.97 -16.38
N LYS A 91 -7.47 1.28 -16.16
CA LYS A 91 -6.42 1.06 -17.15
C LYS A 91 -6.28 -0.43 -17.49
N TRP A 92 -6.31 -1.30 -16.49
CA TRP A 92 -6.27 -2.75 -16.68
C TRP A 92 -7.48 -3.26 -17.46
N GLY A 93 -8.69 -2.83 -17.09
CA GLY A 93 -9.92 -3.23 -17.77
C GLY A 93 -9.97 -2.82 -19.25
N LYS A 94 -9.30 -1.73 -19.64
CA LYS A 94 -9.20 -1.32 -21.05
C LYS A 94 -8.30 -2.22 -21.89
N SER A 95 -7.20 -2.73 -21.33
CA SER A 95 -6.22 -3.55 -22.07
C SER A 95 -6.43 -5.05 -21.92
N HIS A 96 -7.10 -5.48 -20.87
CA HIS A 96 -7.37 -6.88 -20.54
C HIS A 96 -8.88 -7.11 -20.50
N MET A 97 -9.54 -6.84 -21.62
CA MET A 97 -10.90 -7.30 -21.84
C MET A 97 -10.83 -8.81 -22.10
N GLU A 98 -11.59 -9.60 -21.33
CA GLU A 98 -11.68 -11.04 -21.57
C GLU A 98 -12.23 -11.25 -22.99
N PRO A 99 -11.49 -11.96 -23.87
CA PRO A 99 -12.00 -12.27 -25.20
C PRO A 99 -13.25 -13.14 -25.07
N ASP A 100 -14.30 -12.80 -25.81
CA ASP A 100 -15.47 -13.66 -25.93
C ASP A 100 -15.13 -14.83 -26.87
N PHE A 101 -14.78 -15.98 -26.29
CA PHE A 101 -14.47 -17.18 -27.05
C PHE A 101 -15.74 -17.96 -27.34
N LYS A 102 -15.96 -18.33 -28.59
CA LYS A 102 -17.07 -19.18 -28.99
C LYS A 102 -16.59 -20.59 -29.27
N GLU A 103 -17.52 -21.55 -29.15
CA GLU A 103 -17.25 -22.94 -29.50
C GLU A 103 -16.81 -23.02 -30.97
N GLY A 104 -15.63 -23.60 -31.20
CA GLY A 104 -15.03 -23.74 -32.54
C GLY A 104 -13.96 -22.69 -32.88
N ASP A 105 -13.76 -21.65 -32.06
CA ASP A 105 -12.69 -20.69 -32.29
C ASP A 105 -11.30 -21.30 -32.04
N GLN A 106 -10.37 -21.02 -32.95
CA GLN A 106 -8.97 -21.41 -32.79
C GLN A 106 -8.22 -20.37 -31.96
N VAL A 107 -7.61 -20.81 -30.86
CA VAL A 107 -6.86 -19.94 -29.95
C VAL A 107 -5.40 -20.37 -29.86
N LEU A 108 -4.50 -19.40 -29.76
CA LEU A 108 -3.08 -19.66 -29.55
C LEU A 108 -2.81 -19.80 -28.05
N VAL A 109 -2.20 -20.93 -27.69
CA VAL A 109 -1.85 -21.24 -26.31
C VAL A 109 -0.33 -21.18 -26.17
N SER A 110 0.16 -20.39 -25.22
CA SER A 110 1.59 -20.31 -24.93
C SER A 110 2.08 -21.59 -24.28
N THR A 111 2.96 -22.33 -24.95
CA THR A 111 3.49 -23.62 -24.48
C THR A 111 4.55 -23.50 -23.39
N LEU A 112 5.01 -22.27 -23.08
CA LEU A 112 6.09 -22.02 -22.11
C LEU A 112 5.79 -22.50 -20.69
N SER A 113 4.51 -22.65 -20.31
CA SER A 113 4.08 -23.03 -18.96
C SER A 113 3.34 -24.37 -18.90
N PHE A 114 3.26 -25.12 -20.02
CA PHE A 114 2.57 -26.41 -20.05
C PHE A 114 3.52 -27.56 -19.67
N ASN A 115 3.61 -27.84 -18.37
CA ASN A 115 4.37 -28.98 -17.85
C ASN A 115 3.67 -30.34 -18.03
N ASN A 116 2.40 -30.33 -18.48
CA ASN A 116 1.52 -31.52 -18.49
C ASN A 116 1.21 -32.05 -19.91
N LEU A 117 1.88 -31.57 -20.95
CA LEU A 117 1.79 -32.15 -22.30
C LEU A 117 2.89 -33.22 -22.45
N LYS A 118 2.59 -34.42 -21.97
CA LYS A 118 3.32 -35.66 -22.29
C LYS A 118 2.38 -36.63 -22.98
#